data_AF-A0A7X4IZB3-F1
#
_entry.id   AF-A0A7X4IZB3-F1
#
_cell.length_a   1.000
_cell.length_b   1.000
_cell.length_c   1.000
_cell.angle_alpha   90.00
_cell.angle_beta   90.00
_cell.angle_gamma   90.00
#
_symmetry.space_group_name_H-M   'P 1'
#
loop_
_entity.id
_entity.type
_entity.pdbx_description
1 polymer ?
#
loop_
_entity_poly.entity_id
_entity_poly.type
_entity_poly.pdbx_seq_one_letter_code
_entity_poly.pdbx_strand_id
1 'polypeptide(L)' 'MSPPSQRLEQQIDFIVAVDRLKQVFRQTRLIDDRRPENDAEHSWHLALMAVVLQ' A
#
# COMPACT_ATOMS: atom_id res chain seq x y z
N MET A 1 -4.20 -2.34 -28.17
CA MET A 1 -3.21 -2.74 -27.13
C MET A 1 -2.12 -1.70 -27.12
N SER A 2 -1.84 -1.09 -25.96
CA SER A 2 -0.69 -0.18 -25.82
C SER A 2 0.59 -0.94 -26.19
N PRO A 3 1.56 -0.32 -26.88
CA PRO A 3 2.85 -0.93 -27.12
C PRO A 3 3.49 -1.38 -25.79
N PRO A 4 4.28 -2.47 -25.77
CA PRO A 4 4.83 -3.07 -24.55
C PRO A 4 5.57 -2.07 -23.64
N SER A 5 6.24 -1.08 -24.23
CA SER A 5 6.93 0.01 -23.52
C SER A 5 5.97 0.91 -22.74
N GLN A 6 4.89 1.38 -23.39
CA GLN A 6 3.89 2.24 -22.79
C GLN A 6 3.12 1.52 -21.66
N ARG A 7 2.87 0.22 -21.82
CA ARG A 7 2.24 -0.58 -20.77
C ARG A 7 3.12 -0.65 -19.51
N LEU A 8 4.42 -0.87 -19.67
CA LEU A 8 5.36 -0.96 -18.56
C LEU A 8 5.50 0.40 -17.85
N GLU A 9 5.61 1.48 -18.62
CA GLU A 9 5.69 2.86 -18.09
C GLU A 9 4.50 3.17 -17.19
N GLN A 10 3.27 2.89 -17.64
CA GLN A 10 2.05 3.08 -16.85
C GLN A 10 2.04 2.27 -15.54
N GLN A 11 2.61 1.06 -15.55
CA GLN A 11 2.70 0.24 -14.35
C GLN A 11 3.71 0.81 -13.36
N ILE A 12 4.85 1.29 -13.83
CA ILE A 12 5.85 1.95 -12.99
C ILE A 12 5.26 3.23 -12.39
N ASP A 13 4.60 4.05 -13.20
CA ASP A 13 3.93 5.27 -12.73
C ASP A 13 2.91 4.98 -11.63
N PHE A 14 2.13 3.91 -11.80
CA PHE A 14 1.18 3.48 -10.79
C PHE A 14 1.88 3.05 -9.49
N ILE A 15 2.94 2.24 -9.58
CA ILE A 15 3.72 1.80 -8.41
C ILE A 15 4.30 3.01 -7.66
N VAL A 16 4.87 3.98 -8.39
CA VAL A 16 5.39 5.22 -7.81
C VAL A 16 4.26 6.04 -7.15
N ALA A 17 3.09 6.11 -7.77
CA ALA A 17 1.94 6.82 -7.21
C ALA A 17 1.44 6.19 -5.90
N VAL A 18 1.45 4.86 -5.81
CA VAL A 18 1.02 4.08 -4.63
C VAL A 18 1.95 4.28 -3.44
N ASP A 19 3.25 4.54 -3.65
CA ASP A 19 4.21 4.79 -2.57
C ASP A 19 3.77 5.93 -1.62
N ARG A 20 3.01 6.90 -2.15
CA ARG A 20 2.45 8.01 -1.37
C ARG A 20 1.51 7.56 -0.23
N LEU A 21 0.95 6.35 -0.27
CA LEU A 21 0.15 5.80 0.83
C LEU A 21 0.94 5.68 2.13
N LYS A 22 2.28 5.56 2.07
CA LYS A 22 3.14 5.55 3.25
C LYS A 22 3.11 6.86 4.05
N GLN A 23 2.60 7.94 3.44
CA GLN A 23 2.47 9.27 4.05
C GLN A 23 1.03 9.58 4.49
N VAL A 24 0.07 8.69 4.24
CA VAL A 24 -1.30 8.85 4.71
C VAL A 24 -1.43 8.15 6.06
N PHE A 25 -1.59 8.93 7.12
CA PHE A 25 -1.65 8.44 8.48
C PHE A 25 -3.10 8.29 8.97
N ARG A 26 -3.35 7.19 9.66
CA ARG A 26 -4.65 6.81 10.24
C ARG A 26 -4.76 7.29 11.68
N GLN A 27 -5.97 7.26 12.24
CA GLN A 27 -6.15 7.48 13.68
C GLN A 27 -5.75 6.27 14.52
N THR A 28 -5.77 5.07 13.93
CA THR A 28 -5.27 3.84 14.54
C THR A 28 -3.79 3.99 14.88
N ARG A 29 -3.40 3.54 16.07
CA ARG A 29 -1.99 3.50 16.50
C ARG A 29 -1.45 2.10 16.36
N LEU A 30 -0.14 1.99 16.16
CA LEU A 30 0.55 0.72 16.22
C LEU A 30 0.41 0.08 17.62
N ILE A 31 0.49 -1.24 17.68
CA ILE A 31 0.26 -2.00 18.93
C ILE A 31 1.37 -1.71 19.96
N ASP A 32 2.61 -1.55 19.51
CA ASP A 32 3.80 -1.39 20.37
C ASP A 32 4.44 0.00 20.26
N ASP A 33 3.83 0.90 19.50
CA ASP A 33 4.33 2.26 19.29
C ASP A 33 3.18 3.27 19.37
N ARG A 34 3.46 4.46 19.89
CA ARG A 34 2.51 5.57 19.91
C ARG A 34 2.37 6.24 18.54
N ARG A 35 3.15 5.86 17.53
CA ARG A 35 3.02 6.36 16.15
C ARG A 35 1.65 5.98 15.54
N PRO A 36 1.00 6.91 14.81
CA PRO A 36 -0.11 6.57 13.93
C PRO A 36 0.29 5.57 12.84
N GLU A 37 -0.54 4.55 12.61
CA GLU A 37 -0.39 3.60 11.49
C GLU A 37 -0.54 4.35 10.15
N ASN A 38 0.23 3.97 9.11
CA ASN A 38 -0.03 4.48 7.75
C ASN A 38 -0.90 3.53 6.93
N ASP A 39 -1.55 4.04 5.89
CA ASP A 39 -2.48 3.25 5.06
C ASP A 39 -1.79 2.11 4.31
N ALA A 40 -0.49 2.21 4.00
CA ALA A 40 0.26 1.12 3.38
C ALA A 40 0.46 -0.07 4.33
N GLU A 41 0.82 0.18 5.59
CA GLU A 41 0.94 -0.81 6.66
C GLU A 41 -0.40 -1.49 6.95
N HIS A 42 -1.45 -0.67 7.05
CA HIS A 42 -2.80 -1.17 7.28
C HIS A 42 -3.26 -2.11 6.15
N SER A 43 -3.04 -1.71 4.90
CA SER A 43 -3.42 -2.50 3.73
C SER A 43 -2.63 -3.82 3.66
N TRP A 44 -1.34 -3.80 4.02
CA TRP A 44 -0.53 -5.01 4.12
C TRP A 44 -1.05 -5.96 5.20
N HIS A 45 -1.38 -5.43 6.38
CA HIS A 45 -1.91 -6.23 7.48
C HIS A 45 -3.25 -6.87 7.09
N LEU A 46 -4.15 -6.12 6.46
CA LEU A 46 -5.42 -6.63 5.95
C LEU A 46 -5.23 -7.73 4.89
N ALA A 47 -4.28 -7.55 3.95
CA ALA A 47 -3.97 -8.56 2.95
C ALA A 47 -3.46 -9.86 3.59
N LEU A 48 -2.62 -9.78 4.62
CA LEU A 48 -2.17 -10.94 5.39
C LEU A 48 -3.33 -11.61 6.14
N MET A 49 -4.21 -10.83 6.78
CA MET A 49 -5.40 -11.36 7.44
C MET A 49 -6.27 -12.16 6.48
N ALA A 50 -6.48 -11.67 5.26
CA ALA A 50 -7.27 -12.38 4.24
C ALA A 50 -6.65 -13.72 3.83
N VAL A 51 -5.31 -13.81 3.77
CA VAL A 51 -4.61 -15.07 3.47
C VAL A 51 -4.65 -16.05 4.64
N VAL A 52 -4.51 -15.55 5.88
CA VAL A 52 -4.38 -16.39 7.09
C VAL A 52 -5.75 -16.86 7.62
N LEU A 53 -6.79 -16.03 7.55
CA LEU A 53 -8.08 -16.24 8.20
C LEU A 53 -9.18 -16.75 7.25
N GLN A 54 -8.83 -17.62 6.29
CA GLN A 54 -9.75 -18.17 5.28
C GLN A 54 -11.11 -18.63 5.85
#